data_AF-A0AA38HSI0-F1
#
_entry.id   AF-A0AA38HSI0-F1
#
_cell.length_a   1.000
_cell.length_b   1.000
_cell.length_c   1.000
_cell.angle_alpha   90.00
_cell.angle_beta   90.00
_cell.angle_gamma   90.00
#
_symmetry.space_group_name_H-M   'P 1'
#
loop_
_entity.id
_entity.type
_entity.pdbx_description
1 polymer ?
#
loop_
_entity_poly.entity_id
_entity_poly.type
_entity_poly.pdbx_seq_one_letter_code
_entity_poly.pdbx_strand_id
1 'polypeptide(L)'
;MSLPSITNLTLMQSFFGFFLKTEVTFIPGLLDKYIGNYYNNTLCNGATWMFLGWFLLHAIFDSVLNGLLRKMKCQKYVRTRLQKSLWYLGFYATACIYCLATLFRNQLQIIKMKEPFDSTNLPSGHLILGFIMMLTFYLHSAFWEGVKYEDATLFLSYLSLFLFLCFSYFFRFVEGSFRLNIVICVTHIMLELTRCTALLERSKSRARVIGGNFALSILVFVVNYAIVIPVLFGYPLIKGNSTSVAILLSVLLLWLLFETYSSVCFKALCHWMNHTASEQCGKDIFECSLFPPRSDATYTFLRLQKEMKERQEKGMAAKRPKNRNMVFQTLKCMVAMKRKIKERRKSIDETKQSLNEENREKDENGIMFETYDDVDSQIVDGKIAFNINGKSSENGKSKQE
;
A
#
# COMPACT_ATOMS: atom_id res chain seq x y z
N MET A 1 -43.81 16.58 18.58
CA MET A 1 -43.08 15.73 17.63
C MET A 1 -43.75 15.87 16.28
N SER A 2 -43.35 16.87 15.49
CA SER A 2 -43.95 17.18 14.19
C SER A 2 -43.41 16.20 13.14
N LEU A 3 -44.30 15.48 12.47
CA LEU A 3 -43.93 14.66 11.30
C LEU A 3 -43.24 15.55 10.26
N PRO A 4 -42.15 15.09 9.61
CA PRO A 4 -41.56 15.81 8.50
C PRO A 4 -42.59 15.95 7.38
N SER A 5 -42.78 17.18 6.90
CA SER A 5 -43.77 17.51 5.89
C SER A 5 -43.51 16.74 4.59
N ILE A 6 -44.59 16.22 4.00
CA ILE A 6 -44.62 15.46 2.73
C ILE A 6 -43.93 16.22 1.57
N THR A 7 -43.82 17.54 1.69
CA THR A 7 -43.09 18.43 0.78
C THR A 7 -41.57 18.20 0.75
N ASN A 8 -40.94 17.85 1.87
CA ASN A 8 -39.50 17.57 1.90
C ASN A 8 -39.17 16.21 1.25
N LEU A 9 -40.08 15.23 1.36
CA LEU A 9 -39.90 13.92 0.76
C LEU A 9 -40.01 13.98 -0.78
N THR A 10 -40.96 14.77 -1.29
CA THR A 10 -41.18 14.96 -2.73
C THR A 10 -40.07 15.79 -3.38
N LEU A 11 -39.54 16.81 -2.69
CA LEU A 11 -38.40 17.59 -3.17
C LEU A 11 -37.11 16.77 -3.17
N MET A 12 -36.89 15.94 -2.15
CA MET A 12 -35.75 15.02 -2.11
C MET A 12 -35.85 13.95 -3.20
N GLN A 13 -37.04 13.38 -3.45
CA GLN A 13 -37.29 12.45 -4.56
C GLN A 13 -37.10 13.12 -5.92
N SER A 14 -37.55 14.37 -6.09
CA SER A 14 -37.33 15.17 -7.30
C SER A 14 -35.85 15.44 -7.55
N PHE A 15 -35.10 15.79 -6.50
CA PHE A 15 -33.66 16.02 -6.57
C PHE A 15 -32.91 14.73 -6.92
N PHE A 16 -33.24 13.60 -6.28
CA PHE A 16 -32.71 12.28 -6.64
C PHE A 16 -33.06 11.89 -8.08
N GLY A 17 -34.29 12.17 -8.53
CA GLY A 17 -34.72 11.90 -9.90
C GLY A 17 -33.95 12.74 -10.93
N PHE A 18 -33.69 14.01 -10.64
CA PHE A 18 -32.87 14.88 -11.48
C PHE A 18 -31.40 14.45 -11.47
N PHE A 19 -30.86 14.11 -10.30
CA PHE A 19 -29.49 13.65 -10.11
C PHE A 19 -29.21 12.34 -10.85
N LEU A 20 -30.14 11.37 -10.82
CA LEU A 20 -30.05 10.11 -11.56
C LEU A 20 -30.23 10.29 -13.08
N LYS A 21 -30.96 11.31 -13.51
CA LYS A 21 -31.12 11.66 -14.93
C LYS A 21 -29.95 12.46 -15.50
N THR A 22 -29.12 13.06 -14.65
CA THR A 22 -27.97 13.83 -15.09
C THR A 22 -26.86 12.88 -15.54
N GLU A 23 -26.67 12.76 -16.85
CA GLU A 23 -25.58 11.99 -17.45
C GLU A 23 -24.25 12.72 -17.24
N VAL A 24 -23.36 12.13 -16.45
CA VAL A 24 -22.04 12.74 -16.12
C VAL A 24 -20.93 12.25 -17.06
N THR A 25 -21.15 11.14 -17.77
CA THR A 25 -20.12 10.51 -18.61
C THR A 25 -20.66 10.20 -20.00
N PHE A 26 -19.77 10.11 -21.01
CA PHE A 26 -20.11 9.67 -22.38
C PHE A 26 -20.31 8.13 -22.48
N ILE A 27 -20.04 7.42 -21.39
CA ILE A 27 -20.06 5.96 -21.31
C ILE A 27 -21.46 5.38 -21.59
N PRO A 28 -22.57 6.00 -21.13
CA PRO A 28 -23.91 5.53 -21.44
C PRO A 28 -24.28 5.55 -22.92
N GLY A 29 -24.02 6.67 -23.60
CA GLY A 29 -24.30 6.78 -25.04
C GLY A 29 -23.46 5.82 -25.90
N LEU A 30 -22.24 5.49 -25.46
CA LEU A 30 -21.43 4.47 -26.10
C LEU A 30 -22.00 3.06 -25.87
N LEU A 31 -22.39 2.72 -24.65
CA LEU A 31 -22.92 1.39 -24.31
C LEU A 31 -24.28 1.13 -24.95
N ASP A 32 -25.16 2.13 -25.02
CA ASP A 32 -26.46 2.04 -25.71
C ASP A 32 -26.29 1.59 -27.17
N LYS A 33 -25.25 2.12 -27.83
CA LYS A 33 -24.91 1.80 -29.22
C LYS A 33 -24.47 0.34 -29.44
N TYR A 34 -23.93 -0.33 -28.41
CA TYR A 34 -23.45 -1.71 -28.50
C TYR A 34 -24.37 -2.75 -27.84
N ILE A 35 -25.16 -2.36 -26.84
CA ILE A 35 -25.97 -3.26 -26.01
C ILE A 35 -27.47 -3.22 -26.38
N GLY A 36 -27.94 -2.14 -27.02
CA GLY A 36 -29.33 -2.00 -27.49
C GLY A 36 -30.36 -2.01 -26.36
N ASN A 37 -31.58 -2.50 -26.63
CA ASN A 37 -32.77 -2.40 -25.76
C ASN A 37 -32.65 -2.97 -24.32
N TYR A 38 -31.55 -3.65 -23.97
CA TYR A 38 -31.27 -4.11 -22.60
C TYR A 38 -30.59 -3.03 -21.74
N TYR A 39 -30.24 -1.89 -22.34
CA TYR A 39 -29.55 -0.79 -21.68
C TYR A 39 -30.52 0.12 -20.92
N ASN A 40 -30.32 0.27 -19.60
CA ASN A 40 -31.10 1.17 -18.77
C ASN A 40 -30.22 2.33 -18.29
N ASN A 41 -30.35 3.49 -18.96
CA ASN A 41 -29.63 4.73 -18.64
C ASN A 41 -29.69 5.10 -17.16
N THR A 42 -30.85 4.95 -16.53
CA THR A 42 -31.04 5.32 -15.12
C THR A 42 -30.21 4.43 -14.19
N LEU A 43 -30.11 3.13 -14.51
CA LEU A 43 -29.34 2.17 -13.74
C LEU A 43 -27.83 2.41 -13.88
N CYS A 44 -27.37 2.71 -15.10
CA CYS A 44 -25.96 2.99 -15.37
C CYS A 44 -25.51 4.32 -14.74
N ASN A 45 -26.34 5.36 -14.81
CA ASN A 45 -26.09 6.62 -14.11
C ASN A 45 -26.05 6.40 -12.60
N GLY A 46 -27.00 5.64 -12.04
CA GLY A 46 -26.98 5.27 -10.62
C GLY A 46 -25.70 4.55 -10.20
N ALA A 47 -25.23 3.59 -11.00
CA ALA A 47 -23.96 2.89 -10.76
C ALA A 47 -22.75 3.83 -10.84
N THR A 48 -22.73 4.76 -11.79
CA THR A 48 -21.67 5.76 -11.94
C THR A 48 -21.60 6.69 -10.72
N TRP A 49 -22.75 7.17 -10.25
CA TRP A 49 -22.81 7.99 -9.04
C TRP A 49 -22.41 7.21 -7.78
N MET A 50 -22.81 5.94 -7.65
CA MET A 50 -22.35 5.10 -6.56
C MET A 50 -20.83 4.90 -6.58
N PHE A 51 -20.26 4.66 -7.76
CA PHE A 51 -18.82 4.56 -7.95
C PHE A 51 -18.09 5.83 -7.51
N LEU A 52 -18.53 7.02 -7.95
CA LEU A 52 -17.98 8.29 -7.49
C LEU A 52 -18.17 8.50 -5.98
N GLY A 53 -19.33 8.11 -5.45
CA GLY A 53 -19.63 8.13 -4.03
C GLY A 53 -18.64 7.31 -3.20
N TRP A 54 -18.21 6.14 -3.71
CA TRP A 54 -17.18 5.33 -3.05
C TRP A 54 -15.84 6.05 -2.95
N PHE A 55 -15.38 6.73 -4.01
CA PHE A 55 -14.15 7.53 -3.97
C PHE A 55 -14.24 8.66 -2.94
N LEU A 56 -15.35 9.38 -2.92
CA LEU A 56 -15.56 10.47 -1.97
C LEU A 56 -15.59 9.94 -0.53
N LEU A 57 -16.34 8.85 -0.28
CA LEU A 57 -16.44 8.22 1.03
C LEU A 57 -15.08 7.72 1.51
N HIS A 58 -14.30 7.09 0.64
CA HIS A 58 -12.95 6.60 0.98
C HIS A 58 -12.00 7.76 1.30
N ALA A 59 -12.05 8.85 0.53
CA ALA A 59 -11.24 10.04 0.79
C ALA A 59 -11.59 10.72 2.14
N ILE A 60 -12.89 10.81 2.46
CA ILE A 60 -13.35 11.32 3.76
C ILE A 60 -12.89 10.38 4.88
N PHE A 61 -13.09 9.07 4.72
CA PHE A 61 -12.66 8.06 5.69
C PHE A 61 -11.16 8.16 5.98
N ASP A 62 -10.33 8.22 4.94
CA ASP A 62 -8.88 8.37 5.07
C ASP A 62 -8.52 9.63 5.84
N SER A 63 -9.15 10.75 5.51
CA SER A 63 -8.88 12.05 6.15
C SER A 63 -9.25 12.03 7.63
N VAL A 64 -10.45 11.55 7.97
CA VAL A 64 -10.95 11.47 9.35
C VAL A 64 -10.12 10.50 10.17
N LEU A 65 -9.87 9.30 9.65
CA LEU A 65 -9.11 8.27 10.36
C LEU A 65 -7.64 8.66 10.50
N ASN A 66 -7.03 9.33 9.51
CA ASN A 66 -5.69 9.90 9.66
C ASN A 66 -5.63 10.94 10.76
N GLY A 67 -6.62 11.83 10.83
CA GLY A 67 -6.75 12.82 11.89
C GLY A 67 -6.82 12.16 13.28
N LEU A 68 -7.67 11.14 13.43
CA LEU A 68 -7.82 10.39 14.67
C LEU A 68 -6.53 9.68 15.07
N LEU A 69 -5.93 8.91 14.15
CA LEU A 69 -4.72 8.15 14.45
C LEU A 69 -3.49 9.06 14.68
N ARG A 70 -3.46 10.26 14.08
CA ARG A 70 -2.44 11.28 14.38
C ARG A 70 -2.57 11.76 15.82
N LYS A 71 -3.79 12.00 16.31
CA LYS A 71 -4.04 12.37 17.72
C LYS A 71 -3.61 11.26 18.68
N MET A 72 -3.75 10.00 18.29
CA MET A 72 -3.29 8.83 19.07
C MET A 72 -1.77 8.59 19.02
N LYS A 73 -0.99 9.47 18.38
CA LYS A 73 0.48 9.34 18.22
C LYS A 73 0.93 8.05 17.53
N CYS A 74 0.10 7.49 16.64
CA CYS A 74 0.47 6.32 15.84
C CYS A 74 1.53 6.70 14.79
N GLN A 75 2.53 5.83 14.60
CA GLN A 75 3.57 6.02 13.58
C GLN A 75 2.96 6.03 12.17
N LYS A 76 3.53 6.82 11.25
CA LYS A 76 2.98 7.02 9.89
C LYS A 76 2.66 5.69 9.17
N TYR A 77 3.57 4.73 9.18
CA TYR A 77 3.37 3.44 8.51
C TYR A 77 2.23 2.60 9.12
N VAL A 78 2.09 2.62 10.45
CA VAL A 78 0.99 1.93 11.15
C VAL A 78 -0.33 2.58 10.77
N ARG A 79 -0.36 3.91 10.66
CA ARG A 79 -1.57 4.65 10.26
C ARG A 79 -2.05 4.24 8.87
N THR A 80 -1.16 4.26 7.87
CA THR A 80 -1.51 3.86 6.50
C THR A 80 -2.02 2.43 6.42
N ARG A 81 -1.34 1.48 7.09
CA ARG A 81 -1.75 0.07 7.10
C ARG A 81 -3.09 -0.12 7.81
N LEU A 82 -3.30 0.54 8.95
CA LEU A 82 -4.53 0.42 9.73
C LEU A 82 -5.72 1.07 9.01
N GLN A 83 -5.50 2.20 8.32
CA GLN A 83 -6.52 2.84 7.47
C GLN A 83 -7.02 1.88 6.41
N LYS A 84 -6.09 1.29 5.63
CA LYS A 84 -6.40 0.30 4.61
C LYS A 84 -7.19 -0.87 5.20
N SER A 85 -6.71 -1.45 6.29
CA SER A 85 -7.36 -2.61 6.90
C SER A 85 -8.76 -2.30 7.45
N LEU A 86 -8.95 -1.16 8.11
CA LEU A 86 -10.25 -0.77 8.66
C LEU A 86 -11.27 -0.43 7.56
N TRP A 87 -10.84 0.18 6.46
CA TRP A 87 -11.71 0.43 5.30
C TRP A 87 -12.28 -0.88 4.75
N TYR A 88 -11.38 -1.82 4.43
CA TYR A 88 -11.77 -3.12 3.90
C TYR A 88 -12.58 -3.94 4.91
N LEU A 89 -12.19 -3.94 6.19
CA LEU A 89 -12.95 -4.61 7.24
C LEU A 89 -14.39 -4.07 7.32
N GLY A 90 -14.56 -2.75 7.31
CA GLY A 90 -15.87 -2.10 7.34
C GLY A 90 -16.72 -2.48 6.13
N PHE A 91 -16.13 -2.48 4.94
CA PHE A 91 -16.84 -2.91 3.73
C PHE A 91 -17.21 -4.40 3.79
N TYR A 92 -16.27 -5.30 4.01
CA TYR A 92 -16.56 -6.74 4.01
C TYR A 92 -17.55 -7.12 5.10
N ALA A 93 -17.49 -6.49 6.29
CA ALA A 93 -18.47 -6.70 7.35
C ALA A 93 -19.87 -6.25 6.92
N THR A 94 -20.01 -5.04 6.37
CA THR A 94 -21.31 -4.51 5.93
C THR A 94 -21.87 -5.29 4.73
N ALA A 95 -21.03 -5.64 3.77
CA ALA A 95 -21.40 -6.50 2.63
C ALA A 95 -21.83 -7.88 3.10
N CYS A 96 -21.09 -8.52 4.02
CA CYS A 96 -21.46 -9.82 4.58
C CYS A 96 -22.84 -9.79 5.24
N ILE A 97 -23.08 -8.81 6.10
CA ILE A 97 -24.37 -8.62 6.79
C ILE A 97 -25.48 -8.41 5.77
N TYR A 98 -25.26 -7.56 4.75
CA TYR A 98 -26.24 -7.30 3.71
C TYR A 98 -26.56 -8.56 2.89
N CYS A 99 -25.55 -9.30 2.44
CA CYS A 99 -25.72 -10.53 1.68
C CYS A 99 -26.43 -11.60 2.51
N LEU A 100 -26.06 -11.78 3.78
CA LEU A 100 -26.72 -12.71 4.70
C LEU A 100 -28.18 -12.34 4.91
N ALA A 101 -28.48 -11.08 5.24
CA ALA A 101 -29.84 -10.59 5.41
C ALA A 101 -30.68 -10.80 4.15
N THR A 102 -30.08 -10.59 2.97
CA THR A 102 -30.73 -10.82 1.67
C THR A 102 -31.02 -12.30 1.45
N LEU A 103 -30.08 -13.21 1.73
CA LEU A 103 -30.34 -14.65 1.60
C LEU A 103 -31.43 -15.13 2.57
N PHE A 104 -31.37 -14.72 3.84
CA PHE A 104 -32.36 -15.08 4.86
C PHE A 104 -33.76 -14.57 4.49
N ARG A 105 -33.87 -13.30 4.06
CA ARG A 105 -35.16 -12.70 3.68
C ARG A 105 -35.81 -13.41 2.49
N ASN A 106 -35.01 -13.90 1.55
CA ASN A 106 -35.50 -14.64 0.38
C ASN A 106 -35.56 -16.17 0.61
N GLN A 107 -35.35 -16.63 1.85
CA GLN A 107 -35.32 -18.06 2.22
C GLN A 107 -34.37 -18.90 1.37
N LEU A 108 -33.29 -18.27 0.87
CA LEU A 108 -32.29 -18.94 0.07
C LEU A 108 -31.31 -19.66 0.98
N GLN A 109 -31.24 -20.98 0.82
CA GLN A 109 -30.26 -21.80 1.53
C GLN A 109 -28.84 -21.51 1.00
N ILE A 110 -27.90 -21.24 1.91
CA ILE A 110 -26.50 -20.93 1.61
C ILE A 110 -25.82 -22.09 0.84
N ILE A 111 -26.21 -23.34 1.14
CA ILE A 111 -25.55 -24.57 0.67
C ILE A 111 -26.33 -25.26 -0.47
N LYS A 112 -27.51 -24.75 -0.88
CA LYS A 112 -28.36 -25.50 -1.82
C LYS A 112 -27.77 -25.50 -3.24
N MET A 113 -27.27 -26.66 -3.64
CA MET A 113 -26.84 -27.04 -4.99
C MET A 113 -28.05 -27.13 -5.92
N LYS A 114 -28.63 -26.02 -6.35
CA LYS A 114 -29.55 -26.03 -7.50
C LYS A 114 -28.75 -25.73 -8.77
N GLU A 115 -29.18 -26.28 -9.90
CA GLU A 115 -28.53 -26.02 -11.18
C GLU A 115 -28.47 -24.51 -11.47
N PRO A 116 -27.38 -24.00 -12.06
CA PRO A 116 -27.07 -22.57 -12.13
C PRO A 116 -28.08 -21.68 -12.89
N PHE A 117 -29.15 -22.22 -13.48
CA PHE A 117 -30.09 -21.48 -14.33
C PHE A 117 -31.57 -21.71 -14.04
N ASP A 118 -31.93 -22.04 -12.80
CA ASP A 118 -33.34 -22.17 -12.42
C ASP A 118 -33.98 -20.78 -12.20
N SER A 119 -34.16 -20.06 -13.30
CA SER A 119 -34.37 -18.60 -13.38
C SER A 119 -35.84 -18.17 -13.41
N THR A 120 -36.66 -18.67 -12.48
CA THR A 120 -38.09 -18.31 -12.47
C THR A 120 -38.42 -16.98 -11.78
N ASN A 121 -37.51 -16.39 -10.99
CA ASN A 121 -37.77 -15.14 -10.29
C ASN A 121 -36.72 -14.06 -10.61
N LEU A 122 -37.15 -12.97 -11.24
CA LEU A 122 -36.35 -11.75 -11.34
C LEU A 122 -36.08 -11.22 -9.92
N PRO A 123 -34.84 -10.81 -9.59
CA PRO A 123 -34.54 -10.28 -8.26
C PRO A 123 -35.33 -9.00 -8.00
N SER A 124 -35.92 -8.88 -6.81
CA SER A 124 -36.65 -7.67 -6.39
C SER A 124 -35.78 -6.40 -6.49
N GLY A 125 -36.38 -5.23 -6.73
CA GLY A 125 -35.63 -3.98 -6.97
C GLY A 125 -34.61 -3.60 -5.89
N HIS A 126 -34.87 -3.94 -4.62
CA HIS A 126 -33.91 -3.74 -3.52
C HIS A 126 -32.64 -4.60 -3.64
N LEU A 127 -32.76 -5.77 -4.26
CA LEU A 127 -31.68 -6.73 -4.45
C LEU A 127 -30.73 -6.27 -5.55
N ILE A 128 -31.28 -5.63 -6.59
CA ILE A 128 -30.52 -4.99 -7.66
C ILE A 128 -29.66 -3.84 -7.12
N LEU A 129 -30.21 -3.01 -6.21
CA LEU A 129 -29.45 -1.91 -5.62
C LEU A 129 -28.23 -2.39 -4.83
N GLY A 130 -28.39 -3.40 -3.98
CA GLY A 130 -27.26 -3.98 -3.25
C GLY A 130 -26.25 -4.67 -4.16
N PHE A 131 -26.73 -5.29 -5.25
CA PHE A 131 -25.86 -5.84 -6.27
C PHE A 131 -24.99 -4.77 -6.94
N ILE A 132 -25.58 -3.65 -7.35
CA ILE A 132 -24.86 -2.51 -7.92
C ILE A 132 -23.87 -1.91 -6.90
N MET A 133 -24.27 -1.82 -5.64
CA MET A 133 -23.41 -1.33 -4.55
C MET A 133 -22.14 -2.20 -4.40
N MET A 134 -22.30 -3.53 -4.40
CA MET A 134 -21.15 -4.46 -4.35
C MET A 134 -20.29 -4.36 -5.61
N LEU A 135 -20.93 -4.35 -6.78
CA LEU A 135 -20.26 -4.26 -8.08
C LEU A 135 -19.37 -3.01 -8.17
N THR A 136 -19.96 -1.85 -7.88
CA THR A 136 -19.26 -0.56 -7.93
C THR A 136 -18.16 -0.45 -6.87
N PHE A 137 -18.30 -1.10 -5.71
CA PHE A 137 -17.24 -1.17 -4.72
C PHE A 137 -16.02 -1.94 -5.23
N TYR A 138 -16.21 -3.10 -5.87
CA TYR A 138 -15.09 -3.88 -6.40
C TYR A 138 -14.38 -3.14 -7.53
N LEU A 139 -15.14 -2.44 -8.38
CA LEU A 139 -14.56 -1.56 -9.38
C LEU A 139 -13.72 -0.45 -8.72
N HIS A 140 -14.28 0.24 -7.73
CA HIS A 140 -13.56 1.27 -6.98
C HIS A 140 -12.29 0.70 -6.33
N SER A 141 -12.38 -0.48 -5.69
CA SER A 141 -11.24 -1.12 -5.02
C SER A 141 -10.15 -1.52 -6.02
N ALA A 142 -10.51 -2.00 -7.20
CA ALA A 142 -9.54 -2.24 -8.28
C ALA A 142 -8.78 -0.95 -8.59
N PHE A 143 -9.48 0.12 -8.99
CA PHE A 143 -8.84 1.40 -9.32
C PHE A 143 -8.03 1.97 -8.15
N TRP A 144 -8.54 1.88 -6.93
CA TRP A 144 -7.84 2.40 -5.76
C TRP A 144 -6.55 1.65 -5.48
N GLU A 145 -6.56 0.31 -5.53
CA GLU A 145 -5.35 -0.50 -5.36
C GLU A 145 -4.34 -0.29 -6.48
N GLY A 146 -4.81 -0.22 -7.74
CA GLY A 146 -3.95 -0.01 -8.90
C GLY A 146 -3.30 1.37 -8.92
N VAL A 147 -4.07 2.43 -8.66
CA VAL A 147 -3.60 3.82 -8.77
C VAL A 147 -2.86 4.28 -7.51
N LYS A 148 -3.37 3.97 -6.32
CA LYS A 148 -2.80 4.51 -5.06
C LYS A 148 -1.69 3.63 -4.49
N TYR A 149 -1.82 2.32 -4.61
CA TYR A 149 -0.90 1.37 -3.99
C TYR A 149 0.00 0.64 -4.99
N GLU A 150 -0.21 0.86 -6.31
CA GLU A 150 0.55 0.25 -7.40
C GLU A 150 0.60 -1.30 -7.31
N ASP A 151 -0.41 -1.91 -6.69
CA ASP A 151 -0.49 -3.36 -6.53
C ASP A 151 -1.29 -3.98 -7.69
N ALA A 152 -0.57 -4.33 -8.76
CA ALA A 152 -1.14 -4.91 -9.96
C ALA A 152 -1.91 -6.21 -9.67
N THR A 153 -1.48 -7.01 -8.69
CA THR A 153 -2.11 -8.30 -8.39
C THR A 153 -3.47 -8.12 -7.73
N LEU A 154 -3.58 -7.19 -6.78
CA LEU A 154 -4.85 -6.82 -6.15
C LEU A 154 -5.78 -6.11 -7.14
N PHE A 155 -5.25 -5.23 -7.99
CA PHE A 155 -6.01 -4.61 -9.08
C PHE A 155 -6.68 -5.68 -9.96
N LEU A 156 -5.90 -6.66 -10.44
CA LEU A 156 -6.41 -7.73 -11.30
C LEU A 156 -7.39 -8.66 -10.57
N SER A 157 -7.17 -8.96 -9.28
CA SER A 157 -8.13 -9.74 -8.49
C SER A 157 -9.49 -9.01 -8.40
N TYR A 158 -9.49 -7.76 -7.94
CA TYR A 158 -10.73 -6.98 -7.80
C TYR A 158 -11.42 -6.73 -9.15
N LEU A 159 -10.66 -6.49 -10.21
CA LEU A 159 -11.21 -6.34 -11.56
C LEU A 159 -11.85 -7.65 -12.05
N SER A 160 -11.21 -8.79 -11.82
CA SER A 160 -11.75 -10.10 -12.20
C SER A 160 -13.04 -10.41 -11.42
N LEU A 161 -13.11 -10.04 -10.14
CA LEU A 161 -14.32 -10.19 -9.34
C LEU A 161 -15.44 -9.26 -9.82
N PHE A 162 -15.12 -8.01 -10.18
CA PHE A 162 -16.07 -7.09 -10.82
C PHE A 162 -16.62 -7.68 -12.12
N LEU A 163 -15.77 -8.23 -12.99
CA LEU A 163 -16.18 -8.87 -14.24
C LEU A 163 -17.07 -10.09 -13.96
N PHE A 164 -16.73 -10.92 -12.97
CA PHE A 164 -17.54 -12.06 -12.56
C PHE A 164 -18.95 -11.63 -12.17
N LEU A 165 -19.09 -10.56 -11.38
CA LEU A 165 -20.38 -10.00 -11.00
C LEU A 165 -21.15 -9.44 -12.21
N CYS A 166 -20.49 -8.69 -13.10
CA CYS A 166 -21.10 -8.22 -14.35
C CYS A 166 -21.68 -9.38 -15.16
N PHE A 167 -20.88 -10.41 -15.45
CA PHE A 167 -21.34 -11.58 -16.19
C PHE A 167 -22.43 -12.34 -15.46
N SER A 168 -22.34 -12.47 -14.13
CA SER A 168 -23.37 -13.13 -13.31
C SER A 168 -24.70 -12.39 -13.42
N TYR A 169 -24.69 -11.05 -13.50
CA TYR A 169 -25.91 -10.27 -13.73
C TYR A 169 -26.51 -10.54 -15.11
N PHE A 170 -25.71 -10.46 -16.17
CA PHE A 170 -26.19 -10.69 -17.55
C PHE A 170 -26.72 -12.10 -17.75
N PHE A 171 -26.07 -13.10 -17.14
CA PHE A 171 -26.48 -14.50 -17.20
C PHE A 171 -27.53 -14.88 -16.15
N ARG A 172 -28.08 -13.91 -15.40
CA ARG A 172 -29.10 -14.10 -14.36
C ARG A 172 -28.68 -15.04 -13.23
N PHE A 173 -27.38 -15.18 -12.98
CA PHE A 173 -26.76 -15.94 -11.90
C PHE A 173 -26.51 -15.08 -10.64
N VAL A 174 -27.45 -14.18 -10.32
CA VAL A 174 -27.28 -13.16 -9.27
C VAL A 174 -27.17 -13.78 -7.87
N GLU A 175 -27.96 -14.81 -7.56
CA GLU A 175 -27.92 -15.48 -6.25
C GLU A 175 -26.56 -16.13 -5.96
N GLY A 176 -25.94 -16.73 -6.99
CA GLY A 176 -24.62 -17.32 -6.89
C GLY A 176 -23.58 -16.27 -6.50
N SER A 177 -23.65 -15.08 -7.08
CA SER A 177 -22.79 -13.96 -6.70
C SER A 177 -22.91 -13.57 -5.23
N PHE A 178 -24.13 -13.51 -4.68
CA PHE A 178 -24.34 -13.21 -3.25
C PHE A 178 -23.72 -14.28 -2.35
N ARG A 179 -23.88 -15.56 -2.68
CA ARG A 179 -23.28 -16.67 -1.92
C ARG A 179 -21.76 -16.63 -1.99
N LEU A 180 -21.19 -16.41 -3.17
CA LEU A 180 -19.74 -16.29 -3.36
C LEU A 180 -19.20 -15.12 -2.52
N ASN A 181 -19.90 -13.99 -2.55
CA ASN A 181 -19.48 -12.81 -1.82
C ASN A 181 -19.48 -13.03 -0.29
N ILE A 182 -20.43 -13.78 0.26
CA ILE A 182 -20.40 -14.13 1.70
C ILE A 182 -19.14 -14.91 2.04
N VAL A 183 -18.79 -15.92 1.24
CA VAL A 183 -17.58 -16.73 1.46
C VAL A 183 -16.31 -15.86 1.39
N ILE A 184 -16.24 -14.96 0.40
CA ILE A 184 -15.16 -13.97 0.27
C ILE A 184 -15.12 -13.08 1.53
N CYS A 185 -16.23 -12.46 1.89
CA CYS A 185 -16.30 -11.52 3.01
C CYS A 185 -15.87 -12.16 4.31
N VAL A 186 -16.30 -13.39 4.62
CA VAL A 186 -15.89 -14.11 5.84
C VAL A 186 -14.38 -14.27 5.89
N THR A 187 -13.75 -14.68 4.80
CA THR A 187 -12.29 -14.82 4.74
C THR A 187 -11.58 -13.48 4.92
N HIS A 188 -12.04 -12.42 4.22
CA HIS A 188 -11.40 -11.11 4.31
C HIS A 188 -11.63 -10.43 5.67
N ILE A 189 -12.79 -10.60 6.31
CA ILE A 189 -13.03 -10.10 7.67
C ILE A 189 -12.00 -10.70 8.63
N MET A 190 -11.81 -12.03 8.60
CA MET A 190 -10.84 -12.70 9.47
C MET A 190 -9.41 -12.24 9.20
N LEU A 191 -9.06 -12.06 7.92
CA LEU A 191 -7.76 -11.53 7.53
C LEU A 191 -7.54 -10.09 8.02
N GLU A 192 -8.51 -9.20 7.82
CA GLU A 192 -8.38 -7.79 8.23
C GLU A 192 -8.40 -7.62 9.76
N LEU A 193 -9.17 -8.45 10.48
CA LEU A 193 -9.07 -8.53 11.94
C LEU A 193 -7.66 -8.94 12.36
N THR A 194 -7.08 -9.94 11.70
CA THR A 194 -5.70 -10.37 11.97
C THR A 194 -4.70 -9.24 11.70
N ARG A 195 -4.81 -8.53 10.56
CA ARG A 195 -3.98 -7.36 10.25
C ARG A 195 -4.11 -6.25 11.30
N CYS A 196 -5.34 -5.93 11.71
CA CYS A 196 -5.59 -4.93 12.75
C CYS A 196 -4.97 -5.34 14.10
N THR A 197 -5.17 -6.59 14.53
CA THR A 197 -4.56 -7.10 15.78
C THR A 197 -3.03 -7.04 15.72
N ALA A 198 -2.41 -7.43 14.60
CA ALA A 198 -0.96 -7.38 14.42
C ALA A 198 -0.39 -5.95 14.46
N LEU A 199 -1.16 -4.92 14.06
CA LEU A 199 -0.72 -3.52 14.07
C LEU A 199 -0.87 -2.82 15.42
N LEU A 200 -1.85 -3.22 16.23
CA LEU A 200 -2.17 -2.57 17.51
C LEU A 200 -1.30 -3.08 18.67
N GLU A 201 -0.58 -4.19 18.49
CA GLU A 201 0.02 -4.93 19.59
C GLU A 201 1.49 -4.55 19.84
N ARG A 202 1.85 -4.26 21.11
CA ARG A 202 3.22 -3.92 21.52
C ARG A 202 3.82 -4.87 22.58
N SER A 203 3.10 -5.90 23.03
CA SER A 203 3.50 -6.74 24.17
C SER A 203 3.77 -8.21 23.79
N LYS A 204 4.81 -8.80 24.38
CA LYS A 204 5.24 -10.20 24.14
C LYS A 204 4.19 -11.27 24.46
N SER A 205 3.31 -11.08 25.45
CA SER A 205 2.34 -12.12 25.86
C SER A 205 1.26 -12.40 24.83
N ARG A 206 1.05 -11.50 23.87
CA ARG A 206 -0.01 -11.58 22.86
C ARG A 206 0.47 -12.01 21.48
N ALA A 207 1.78 -12.28 21.32
CA ALA A 207 2.31 -12.95 20.12
C ALA A 207 1.59 -14.29 19.84
N ARG A 208 1.14 -14.99 20.89
CA ARG A 208 0.29 -16.18 20.78
C ARG A 208 -1.10 -15.89 20.19
N VAL A 209 -1.70 -14.75 20.52
CA VAL A 209 -3.00 -14.33 19.97
C VAL A 209 -2.87 -14.01 18.49
N ILE A 210 -1.81 -13.27 18.11
CA ILE A 210 -1.52 -12.98 16.70
C ILE A 210 -1.26 -14.28 15.93
N GLY A 211 -0.44 -15.17 16.46
CA GLY A 211 -0.16 -16.48 15.85
C GLY A 211 -1.43 -17.32 15.68
N GLY A 212 -2.31 -17.34 16.69
CA GLY A 212 -3.61 -18.01 16.63
C GLY A 212 -4.54 -17.41 15.58
N ASN A 213 -4.70 -16.10 15.55
CA ASN A 213 -5.53 -15.40 14.55
C ASN A 213 -4.98 -15.59 13.12
N PHE A 214 -3.66 -15.58 12.98
CA PHE A 214 -2.98 -15.84 11.70
C PHE A 214 -3.23 -17.27 11.21
N ALA A 215 -3.02 -18.26 12.07
CA ALA A 215 -3.29 -19.66 11.74
C ALA A 215 -4.78 -19.87 11.40
N LEU A 216 -5.68 -19.27 12.16
CA LEU A 216 -7.12 -19.31 11.90
C LEU A 216 -7.47 -18.66 10.55
N SER A 217 -6.85 -17.52 10.21
CA SER A 217 -7.07 -16.86 8.92
C SER A 217 -6.58 -17.71 7.75
N ILE A 218 -5.44 -18.39 7.89
CA ILE A 218 -4.96 -19.35 6.89
C ILE A 218 -5.92 -20.53 6.78
N LEU A 219 -6.37 -21.10 7.90
CA LEU A 219 -7.31 -22.21 7.90
C LEU A 219 -8.62 -21.84 7.20
N VAL A 220 -9.21 -20.69 7.54
CA VAL A 220 -10.43 -20.18 6.90
C VAL A 220 -10.19 -19.95 5.41
N PHE A 221 -9.05 -19.39 5.02
CA PHE A 221 -8.69 -19.22 3.62
C PHE A 221 -8.63 -20.57 2.89
N VAL A 222 -7.90 -21.55 3.42
CA VAL A 222 -7.77 -22.87 2.78
C VAL A 222 -9.12 -23.58 2.67
N VAL A 223 -9.91 -23.60 3.75
CA VAL A 223 -11.25 -24.22 3.72
C VAL A 223 -12.13 -23.53 2.67
N ASN A 224 -12.19 -22.20 2.66
CA ASN A 224 -13.07 -21.48 1.75
C ASN A 224 -12.62 -21.58 0.29
N TYR A 225 -11.32 -21.40 0.00
CA TYR A 225 -10.80 -21.31 -1.36
C TYR A 225 -10.44 -22.67 -1.98
N ALA A 226 -10.00 -23.66 -1.19
CA ALA A 226 -9.67 -24.98 -1.71
C ALA A 226 -10.84 -25.98 -1.66
N ILE A 227 -11.83 -25.77 -0.78
CA ILE A 227 -12.95 -26.71 -0.60
C ILE A 227 -14.28 -26.04 -0.96
N VAL A 228 -14.67 -24.99 -0.25
CA VAL A 228 -16.03 -24.41 -0.38
C VAL A 228 -16.28 -23.84 -1.77
N ILE A 229 -15.38 -22.99 -2.30
CA ILE A 229 -15.57 -22.37 -3.62
C ILE A 229 -15.57 -23.42 -4.75
N PRO A 230 -14.61 -24.35 -4.83
CA PRO A 230 -14.64 -25.40 -5.85
C PRO A 230 -15.89 -26.28 -5.77
N VAL A 231 -16.35 -26.63 -4.56
CA VAL A 231 -17.53 -27.48 -4.39
C VAL A 231 -18.82 -26.71 -4.71
N LEU A 232 -19.01 -25.50 -4.19
CA LEU A 232 -20.25 -24.73 -4.36
C LEU A 232 -20.39 -24.03 -5.72
N PHE A 233 -19.28 -23.68 -6.38
CA PHE A 233 -19.29 -22.93 -7.64
C PHE A 233 -18.58 -23.68 -8.76
N GLY A 234 -17.40 -24.25 -8.49
CA GLY A 234 -16.63 -24.98 -9.52
C GLY A 234 -17.40 -26.18 -10.08
N TYR A 235 -17.85 -27.09 -9.23
CA TYR A 235 -18.54 -28.32 -9.66
C TYR A 235 -19.86 -28.04 -10.41
N PRO A 236 -20.78 -27.18 -9.91
CA PRO A 236 -21.99 -26.84 -10.66
C PRO A 236 -21.72 -26.17 -12.00
N LEU A 237 -20.69 -25.32 -12.10
CA LEU A 237 -20.32 -24.67 -13.35
C LEU A 237 -19.67 -25.67 -14.32
N ILE A 238 -18.85 -26.62 -13.87
CA ILE A 238 -18.27 -27.64 -14.77
C ILE A 238 -19.36 -28.54 -15.37
N LYS A 239 -20.43 -28.83 -14.62
CA LYS A 239 -21.56 -29.64 -15.10
C LYS A 239 -22.41 -28.91 -16.17
N GLY A 240 -22.39 -27.58 -16.20
CA GLY A 240 -23.17 -26.79 -17.14
C GLY A 240 -22.51 -26.74 -18.54
N ASN A 241 -23.25 -27.14 -19.57
CA ASN A 241 -22.72 -27.24 -20.94
C ASN A 241 -23.03 -26.02 -21.83
N SER A 242 -23.06 -24.80 -21.27
CA SER A 242 -23.36 -23.58 -22.04
C SER A 242 -22.16 -22.63 -22.11
N THR A 243 -22.07 -21.86 -23.20
CA THR A 243 -21.00 -20.86 -23.38
C THR A 243 -20.98 -19.83 -22.24
N SER A 244 -22.15 -19.44 -21.73
CA SER A 244 -22.27 -18.51 -20.59
C SER A 244 -21.64 -19.08 -19.32
N VAL A 245 -21.82 -20.38 -19.08
CA VAL A 245 -21.19 -21.09 -17.96
C VAL A 245 -19.68 -21.15 -18.11
N ALA A 246 -19.21 -21.46 -19.32
CA ALA A 246 -17.78 -21.49 -19.61
C ALA A 246 -17.14 -20.12 -19.33
N ILE A 247 -17.77 -19.02 -19.76
CA ILE A 247 -17.30 -17.65 -19.47
C ILE A 247 -17.25 -17.40 -17.95
N LEU A 248 -18.33 -17.71 -17.21
CA LEU A 248 -18.36 -17.53 -15.77
C LEU A 248 -17.28 -18.35 -15.06
N LEU A 249 -17.08 -19.60 -15.47
CA LEU A 249 -16.06 -20.48 -14.93
C LEU A 249 -14.66 -19.94 -15.21
N SER A 250 -14.37 -19.50 -16.44
CA SER A 250 -13.07 -18.92 -16.79
C SER A 250 -12.76 -17.67 -15.96
N VAL A 251 -13.73 -16.77 -15.79
CA VAL A 251 -13.53 -15.55 -14.97
C VAL A 251 -13.38 -15.90 -13.49
N LEU A 252 -14.14 -16.87 -12.97
CA LEU A 252 -14.00 -17.36 -11.60
C LEU A 252 -12.61 -17.96 -11.35
N LEU A 253 -12.10 -18.79 -12.26
CA LEU A 253 -10.78 -19.40 -12.16
C LEU A 253 -9.66 -18.36 -12.24
N LEU A 254 -9.81 -17.37 -13.13
CA LEU A 254 -8.85 -16.27 -13.25
C LEU A 254 -8.80 -15.45 -11.96
N TRP A 255 -9.95 -15.10 -11.40
CA TRP A 255 -10.04 -14.45 -10.10
C TRP A 255 -9.39 -15.29 -9.01
N LEU A 256 -9.71 -16.60 -8.93
CA LEU A 256 -9.15 -17.51 -7.94
C LEU A 256 -7.62 -17.59 -8.01
N LEU A 257 -7.06 -17.55 -9.22
CA LEU A 257 -5.62 -17.55 -9.45
C LEU A 257 -4.96 -16.27 -8.89
N PHE A 258 -5.51 -15.09 -9.20
CA PHE A 258 -5.00 -13.83 -8.67
C PHE A 258 -5.16 -13.72 -7.16
N GLU A 259 -6.27 -14.18 -6.62
CA GLU A 259 -6.52 -14.19 -5.17
C GLU A 259 -5.58 -15.15 -4.45
N THR A 260 -5.31 -16.33 -5.02
CA THR A 260 -4.34 -17.29 -4.47
C THR A 260 -2.93 -16.71 -4.47
N TYR A 261 -2.52 -16.06 -5.56
CA TYR A 261 -1.19 -15.43 -5.66
C TYR A 261 -1.02 -14.27 -4.67
N SER A 262 -2.05 -13.45 -4.48
CA SER A 262 -2.03 -12.32 -3.54
C SER A 262 -2.27 -12.71 -2.08
N SER A 263 -2.68 -13.97 -1.83
CA SER A 263 -3.05 -14.48 -0.51
C SER A 263 -1.90 -14.48 0.51
N VAL A 264 -2.30 -14.43 1.78
CA VAL A 264 -1.37 -14.55 2.92
C VAL A 264 -0.77 -15.95 2.99
N CYS A 265 -1.53 -16.99 2.62
CA CYS A 265 -1.05 -18.36 2.62
C CYS A 265 0.11 -18.54 1.61
N PHE A 266 -0.06 -18.06 0.38
CA PHE A 266 0.98 -18.13 -0.63
C PHE A 266 2.22 -17.33 -0.23
N LYS A 267 2.05 -16.10 0.29
CA LYS A 267 3.16 -15.28 0.79
C LYS A 267 3.93 -15.95 1.94
N ALA A 268 3.21 -16.60 2.86
CA ALA A 268 3.82 -17.36 3.96
C ALA A 268 4.60 -18.58 3.45
N LEU A 269 4.06 -19.32 2.48
CA LEU A 269 4.74 -20.44 1.83
C LEU A 269 5.99 -19.98 1.07
N CYS A 270 5.91 -18.90 0.29
CA CYS A 270 7.06 -18.32 -0.39
C CYS A 270 8.14 -17.88 0.61
N HIS A 271 7.75 -17.29 1.74
CA HIS A 271 8.69 -16.93 2.80
C HIS A 271 9.37 -18.17 3.40
N TRP A 272 8.61 -19.22 3.71
CA TRP A 272 9.16 -20.47 4.20
C TRP A 272 10.18 -21.06 3.20
N MET A 273 9.80 -21.16 1.92
CA MET A 273 10.60 -21.81 0.89
C MET A 273 11.86 -21.02 0.52
N ASN A 274 11.76 -19.69 0.39
CA ASN A 274 12.82 -18.88 -0.21
C ASN A 274 13.67 -18.11 0.83
N HIS A 275 13.14 -17.84 2.03
CA HIS A 275 13.83 -17.01 3.04
C HIS A 275 14.53 -17.80 4.15
N THR A 276 14.40 -19.13 4.19
CA THR A 276 15.23 -19.97 5.06
C THR A 276 16.69 -20.06 4.60
N ALA A 277 16.98 -19.75 3.34
CA ALA A 277 18.32 -19.84 2.75
C ALA A 277 19.05 -18.50 2.54
N SER A 278 18.38 -17.35 2.66
CA SER A 278 18.98 -16.03 2.42
C SER A 278 18.93 -15.14 3.67
N GLU A 279 20.09 -14.75 4.20
CA GLU A 279 20.25 -13.82 5.34
C GLU A 279 19.65 -12.41 5.12
N GLN A 280 18.99 -12.16 3.98
CA GLN A 280 18.54 -10.83 3.56
C GLN A 280 17.14 -10.45 4.07
N CYS A 281 16.35 -11.38 4.62
CA CYS A 281 15.04 -11.06 5.17
C CYS A 281 15.08 -10.99 6.69
N GLY A 282 15.49 -9.84 7.23
CA GLY A 282 15.46 -9.56 8.67
C GLY A 282 14.05 -9.30 9.24
N LYS A 283 13.00 -9.90 8.66
CA LYS A 283 11.59 -9.68 9.04
C LYS A 283 10.92 -11.00 9.40
N ASP A 284 10.06 -10.96 10.41
CA ASP A 284 9.25 -12.10 10.81
C ASP A 284 8.28 -12.53 9.70
N ILE A 285 7.96 -13.83 9.66
CA ILE A 285 6.99 -14.42 8.73
C ILE A 285 5.65 -13.68 8.72
N PHE A 286 5.21 -13.18 9.89
CA PHE A 286 3.99 -12.40 10.03
C PHE A 286 4.07 -11.07 9.27
N GLU A 287 5.17 -10.35 9.37
CA GLU A 287 5.31 -9.05 8.71
C GLU A 287 5.36 -9.22 7.19
N CYS A 288 6.04 -10.26 6.71
CA CYS A 288 6.15 -10.56 5.28
C CYS A 288 4.83 -11.03 4.66
N SER A 289 4.04 -11.80 5.42
CA SER A 289 2.82 -12.42 4.90
C SER A 289 1.60 -11.50 4.98
N LEU A 290 1.47 -10.75 6.09
CA LEU A 290 0.30 -9.92 6.34
C LEU A 290 0.34 -8.55 5.64
N PHE A 291 1.54 -7.99 5.45
CA PHE A 291 1.69 -6.61 4.98
C PHE A 291 2.57 -6.53 3.74
N PRO A 292 2.24 -5.61 2.80
CA PRO A 292 3.15 -5.31 1.71
C PRO A 292 4.48 -4.74 2.26
N PRO A 293 5.58 -4.91 1.51
CA PRO A 293 6.87 -4.36 1.89
C PRO A 293 6.75 -2.86 2.11
N ARG A 294 7.36 -2.39 3.19
CA ARG A 294 7.32 -0.98 3.58
C ARG A 294 8.09 -0.14 2.54
N SER A 295 7.40 0.77 1.87
CA SER A 295 7.95 1.69 0.85
C SER A 295 8.26 3.10 1.37
N ASP A 296 8.10 3.36 2.67
CA ASP A 296 8.38 4.68 3.24
C ASP A 296 9.83 5.12 3.00
N ALA A 297 10.04 6.34 2.50
CA ALA A 297 11.37 6.92 2.30
C ALA A 297 12.26 6.82 3.56
N THR A 298 11.69 7.07 4.76
CA THR A 298 12.42 6.92 6.04
C THR A 298 12.90 5.50 6.30
N TYR A 299 12.11 4.49 5.93
CA TYR A 299 12.52 3.10 6.05
C TYR A 299 13.62 2.75 5.03
N THR A 300 13.50 3.27 3.80
CA THR A 300 14.55 3.13 2.78
C THR A 300 15.86 3.76 3.24
N PHE A 301 15.82 4.95 3.83
CA PHE A 301 17.01 5.60 4.41
C PHE A 301 17.61 4.80 5.57
N LEU A 302 16.79 4.28 6.50
CA LEU A 302 17.28 3.44 7.60
C LEU A 302 17.91 2.13 7.09
N ARG A 303 17.31 1.52 6.06
CA ARG A 303 17.85 0.34 5.39
C ARG A 303 19.18 0.67 4.71
N LEU A 304 19.26 1.77 3.97
CA LEU A 304 20.48 2.23 3.33
C LEU A 304 21.58 2.52 4.36
N GLN A 305 21.25 3.15 5.49
CA GLN A 305 22.21 3.35 6.58
C GLN A 305 22.72 2.02 7.15
N LYS A 306 21.84 1.04 7.35
CA LYS A 306 22.23 -0.30 7.82
C LYS A 306 23.12 -1.00 6.79
N GLU A 307 22.76 -0.97 5.52
CA GLU A 307 23.59 -1.52 4.43
C GLU A 307 24.95 -0.81 4.32
N MET A 308 24.99 0.52 4.48
CA MET A 308 26.23 1.29 4.51
C MET A 308 27.10 0.90 5.71
N LYS A 309 26.50 0.74 6.90
CA LYS A 309 27.20 0.30 8.10
C LYS A 309 27.74 -1.12 7.94
N GLU A 310 26.96 -2.05 7.39
CA GLU A 310 27.40 -3.42 7.12
C GLU A 310 28.53 -3.46 6.07
N ARG A 311 28.44 -2.64 5.00
CA ARG A 311 29.54 -2.50 4.02
C ARG A 311 30.80 -1.91 4.66
N GLN A 312 30.64 -0.94 5.55
CA GLN A 312 31.75 -0.34 6.30
C GLN A 312 32.37 -1.36 7.27
N GLU A 313 31.57 -2.13 7.99
CA GLU A 313 32.02 -3.19 8.89
C GLU A 313 32.73 -4.31 8.13
N LYS A 314 32.20 -4.75 6.99
CA LYS A 314 32.87 -5.72 6.10
C LYS A 314 34.18 -5.16 5.54
N GLY A 315 34.20 -3.90 5.13
CA GLY A 315 35.42 -3.21 4.68
C GLY A 315 36.46 -3.06 5.79
N MET A 316 36.04 -2.76 7.01
CA MET A 316 36.91 -2.67 8.20
C MET A 316 37.39 -4.05 8.66
N ALA A 317 36.56 -5.08 8.55
CA ALA A 317 36.93 -6.46 8.83
C ALA A 317 37.93 -7.01 7.80
N ALA A 318 37.75 -6.71 6.52
CA ALA A 318 38.70 -7.03 5.46
C ALA A 318 40.03 -6.27 5.61
N LYS A 319 39.98 -5.05 6.17
CA LYS A 319 41.15 -4.23 6.49
C LYS A 319 41.76 -4.53 7.86
N ARG A 320 41.28 -5.53 8.62
CA ARG A 320 41.94 -5.91 9.88
C ARG A 320 43.35 -6.40 9.57
N PRO A 321 44.40 -5.75 10.08
CA PRO A 321 45.76 -6.18 9.84
C PRO A 321 45.97 -7.54 10.52
N LYS A 322 46.42 -8.54 9.74
CA LYS A 322 46.68 -9.92 10.19
C LYS A 322 47.71 -10.01 11.32
N ASN A 323 48.46 -8.94 11.60
CA ASN A 323 49.59 -8.97 12.52
C ASN A 323 49.56 -7.77 13.49
N ARG A 324 49.57 -8.07 14.80
CA ARG A 324 49.46 -7.08 15.91
C ARG A 324 50.60 -6.03 15.86
N ASN A 325 51.75 -6.43 15.33
CA ASN A 325 52.93 -5.57 15.18
C ASN A 325 52.75 -4.47 14.11
N MET A 326 51.93 -4.71 13.08
CA MET A 326 51.66 -3.73 12.03
C MET A 326 50.78 -2.58 12.56
N VAL A 327 49.85 -2.87 13.49
CA VAL A 327 49.05 -1.87 14.20
C VAL A 327 49.95 -0.99 15.07
N PHE A 328 50.88 -1.60 15.82
CA PHE A 328 51.82 -0.85 16.67
C PHE A 328 52.79 0.03 15.87
N GLN A 329 53.29 -0.44 14.73
CA GLN A 329 54.11 0.39 13.84
C GLN A 329 53.30 1.54 13.23
N THR A 330 52.07 1.28 12.79
CA THR A 330 51.19 2.34 12.25
C THR A 330 50.86 3.38 13.31
N LEU A 331 50.63 2.96 14.57
CA LEU A 331 50.40 3.85 15.70
C LEU A 331 51.65 4.68 16.01
N LYS A 332 52.85 4.07 16.01
CA LYS A 332 54.13 4.79 16.19
C LYS A 332 54.35 5.82 15.08
N CYS A 333 54.11 5.47 13.83
CA CYS A 333 54.21 6.41 12.69
C CYS A 333 53.19 7.55 12.80
N MET A 334 51.96 7.26 13.23
CA MET A 334 50.91 8.28 13.39
C MET A 334 51.24 9.25 14.54
N VAL A 335 51.76 8.74 15.66
CA VAL A 335 52.24 9.57 16.78
C VAL A 335 53.45 10.40 16.38
N ALA A 336 54.39 9.82 15.61
CA ALA A 336 55.54 10.55 15.07
C ALA A 336 55.13 11.65 14.08
N MET A 337 54.15 11.38 13.20
CA MET A 337 53.57 12.40 12.33
C MET A 337 52.85 13.50 13.13
N LYS A 338 52.05 13.14 14.14
CA LYS A 338 51.35 14.12 14.99
C LYS A 338 52.34 14.99 15.77
N ARG A 339 53.44 14.41 16.23
CA ARG A 339 54.55 15.14 16.88
C ARG A 339 55.25 16.07 15.88
N LYS A 340 55.55 15.60 14.67
CA LYS A 340 56.17 16.39 13.60
C LYS A 340 55.28 17.54 13.12
N ILE A 341 53.96 17.36 13.07
CA ILE A 341 53.00 18.41 12.76
C ILE A 341 52.93 19.43 13.91
N LYS A 342 52.95 18.98 15.16
CA LYS A 342 52.96 19.87 16.34
C LYS A 342 54.26 20.69 16.42
N GLU A 343 55.40 20.07 16.10
CA GLU A 343 56.70 20.74 16.01
C GLU A 343 56.71 21.75 14.86
N ARG A 344 56.17 21.40 13.67
CA ARG A 344 55.99 22.38 12.57
C ARG A 344 55.09 23.55 12.94
N ARG A 345 53.99 23.31 13.67
CA ARG A 345 53.12 24.41 14.14
C ARG A 345 53.84 25.32 15.12
N LYS A 346 54.59 24.76 16.06
CA LYS A 346 55.43 25.54 16.99
C LYS A 346 56.52 26.33 16.28
N SER A 347 57.22 25.73 15.32
CA SER A 347 58.25 26.45 14.56
C SER A 347 57.66 27.57 13.70
N ILE A 348 56.43 27.40 13.18
CA ILE A 348 55.71 28.47 12.46
C ILE A 348 55.31 29.60 13.43
N ASP A 349 54.86 29.27 14.64
CA ASP A 349 54.52 30.28 15.66
C ASP A 349 55.77 31.02 16.18
N GLU A 350 56.89 30.31 16.36
CA GLU A 350 58.19 30.89 16.75
C GLU A 350 58.78 31.76 15.64
N THR A 351 58.64 31.36 14.36
CA THR A 351 59.08 32.17 13.20
C THR A 351 58.20 33.42 13.03
N LYS A 352 56.90 33.34 13.37
CA LYS A 352 56.00 34.50 13.40
C LYS A 352 56.32 35.47 14.55
N GLN A 353 56.80 34.97 15.69
CA GLN A 353 57.30 35.81 16.79
C GLN A 353 58.62 36.49 16.44
N SER A 354 59.57 35.79 15.81
CA SER A 354 60.84 36.39 15.39
C SER A 354 60.66 37.42 14.27
N LEU A 355 59.74 37.20 13.33
CA LEU A 355 59.38 38.20 12.30
C LEU A 355 58.66 39.43 12.88
N ASN A 356 57.94 39.29 14.01
CA ASN A 356 57.32 40.42 14.71
C ASN A 356 58.32 41.20 15.60
N GLU A 357 59.43 40.58 16.02
CA GLU A 357 60.52 41.27 16.71
C GLU A 357 61.46 41.99 15.72
N GLU A 358 61.74 41.40 14.54
CA GLU A 358 62.55 42.03 13.49
C GLU A 358 61.82 43.21 12.80
N ASN A 359 60.48 43.15 12.68
CA ASN A 359 59.68 44.28 12.16
C ASN A 359 59.45 45.40 13.19
N ARG A 360 59.90 45.25 14.45
CA ARG A 360 59.85 46.32 15.45
C ARG A 360 61.07 47.25 15.43
N GLU A 361 62.11 46.92 14.67
CA GLU A 361 63.32 47.76 14.50
C GLU A 361 63.44 48.44 13.13
N LYS A 362 62.47 48.27 12.24
CA LYS A 362 62.42 48.98 10.95
C LYS A 362 61.00 49.44 10.61
N ASP A 363 60.59 50.54 11.21
CA ASP A 363 59.43 51.31 10.77
C ASP A 363 59.71 52.81 10.93
N GLU A 364 60.61 53.32 10.09
CA GLU A 364 60.54 54.69 9.54
C GLU A 364 60.75 54.60 8.03
N ASN A 365 59.62 54.40 7.32
CA ASN A 365 59.27 54.90 5.98
C ASN A 365 58.51 53.84 5.19
N GLY A 366 57.22 54.12 4.97
CA GLY A 366 56.26 53.19 4.42
C GLY A 366 56.44 52.82 2.95
N ILE A 367 55.79 51.72 2.58
CA ILE A 367 54.79 51.60 1.50
C ILE A 367 54.21 50.17 1.55
N MET A 368 52.91 50.10 1.28
CA MET A 368 52.03 48.93 1.31
C MET A 368 52.58 47.64 0.69
N PHE A 369 52.33 46.52 1.37
CA PHE A 369 52.32 45.19 0.77
C PHE A 369 50.89 44.65 0.76
N GLU A 370 50.34 44.42 -0.43
CA GLU A 370 49.04 43.78 -0.62
C GLU A 370 49.06 42.36 -0.07
N THR A 371 48.05 42.09 0.77
CA THR A 371 47.77 40.79 1.37
C THR A 371 46.99 39.96 0.36
N TYR A 372 47.54 38.82 -0.07
CA TYR A 372 46.75 37.76 -0.68
C TYR A 372 46.50 36.67 0.37
N ASP A 373 45.25 36.63 0.83
CA ASP A 373 44.66 35.57 1.63
C ASP A 373 44.63 34.26 0.83
N ASP A 374 45.24 33.20 1.36
CA ASP A 374 44.98 31.83 0.90
C ASP A 374 44.54 30.95 2.08
N VAL A 375 43.21 30.94 2.26
CA VAL A 375 42.32 29.83 2.64
C VAL A 375 42.79 28.92 3.78
N ASP A 376 42.44 29.34 5.00
CA ASP A 376 42.34 28.47 6.17
C ASP A 376 41.22 27.43 5.98
N SER A 377 41.61 26.17 5.75
CA SER A 377 40.73 25.02 5.92
C SER A 377 40.66 24.65 7.41
N GLN A 378 39.69 25.23 8.11
CA GLN A 378 39.35 24.84 9.47
C GLN A 378 38.78 23.41 9.49
N ILE A 379 39.55 22.47 10.05
CA ILE A 379 39.02 21.19 10.53
C ILE A 379 38.36 21.47 11.89
N VAL A 380 37.05 21.70 11.86
CA VAL A 380 36.20 21.66 13.05
C VAL A 380 35.65 20.25 13.19
N ASP A 381 35.88 19.66 14.37
CA ASP A 381 35.32 18.43 14.92
C ASP A 381 34.34 17.64 14.04
N GLY A 382 34.83 16.54 13.45
CA GLY A 382 34.11 15.27 13.38
C GLY A 382 32.72 15.22 12.72
N LYS A 383 32.31 16.24 11.95
CA LYS A 383 31.10 16.20 11.12
C LYS A 383 31.41 16.71 9.73
N ILE A 384 31.33 15.81 8.75
CA ILE A 384 31.34 16.16 7.33
C ILE A 384 30.03 16.88 7.03
N ALA A 385 30.07 18.21 6.99
CA ALA A 385 29.02 19.03 6.42
C ALA A 385 29.33 19.22 4.93
N PHE A 386 28.50 18.62 4.05
CA PHE A 386 28.55 18.94 2.62
C PHE A 386 27.87 20.29 2.40
N ASN A 387 28.67 21.32 2.18
CA ASN A 387 28.17 22.59 1.67
C ASN A 387 28.17 22.53 0.14
N ILE A 388 27.01 22.20 -0.44
CA ILE A 388 26.79 22.34 -1.88
C ILE A 388 26.52 23.83 -2.11
N ASN A 389 27.56 24.60 -2.36
CA ASN A 389 27.41 25.98 -2.80
C ASN A 389 27.48 26.00 -4.33
N GLY A 390 26.31 26.02 -4.95
CA GLY A 390 26.15 26.26 -6.38
C GLY A 390 26.49 27.71 -6.69
N LYS A 391 27.61 27.93 -7.38
CA LYS A 391 27.83 29.12 -8.21
C LYS A 391 27.77 28.68 -9.67
N SER A 392 26.58 28.81 -10.27
CA SER A 392 26.46 28.95 -11.72
C SER A 392 26.53 30.45 -12.03
N SER A 393 27.64 30.89 -12.62
CA SER A 393 27.69 32.15 -13.35
C SER A 393 27.48 31.86 -14.84
N GLU A 394 26.66 32.70 -15.45
CA GLU A 394 26.30 32.78 -16.86
C GLU A 394 27.50 32.81 -17.81
N ASN A 395 27.40 32.14 -18.97
CA ASN A 395 27.25 32.81 -20.28
C ASN A 395 27.45 31.82 -21.45
N GLY A 396 26.53 31.89 -22.42
CA GLY A 396 26.64 31.14 -23.68
C GLY A 396 25.43 31.34 -24.59
N LYS A 397 25.27 32.55 -25.14
CA LYS A 397 24.45 32.80 -26.34
C LYS A 397 25.10 32.14 -27.56
N SER A 398 24.36 31.33 -28.31
CA SER A 398 24.42 31.33 -29.79
C SER A 398 23.32 30.46 -30.43
N LYS A 399 22.53 31.11 -31.32
CA LYS A 399 22.07 30.67 -32.66
C LYS A 399 21.22 29.39 -32.79
N GLN A 400 19.97 29.52 -33.26
CA GLN A 400 19.58 29.36 -34.68
C GLN A 400 19.91 27.97 -35.23
N GLU A 401 18.92 27.08 -35.23
CA GLU A 401 18.20 26.56 -36.42
C GLU A 401 16.93 25.81 -35.99
#